data_AF-A0A7J7HLQ7-F1
#
_entry.id   AF-A0A7J7HLQ7-F1
#
_cell.length_a   1.000
_cell.length_b   1.000
_cell.length_c   1.000
_cell.angle_alpha   90.00
_cell.angle_beta   90.00
_cell.angle_gamma   90.00
#
_symmetry.space_group_name_H-M   'P 1'
#
loop_
_entity.id
_entity.type
_entity.pdbx_description
1 polymer ?
#
loop_
_entity_poly.entity_id
_entity_poly.type
_entity_poly.pdbx_seq_one_letter_code
_entity_poly.pdbx_strand_id
1 'polypeptide(L)'
;MSTSTDIIWHFGDSSTRRSYTINVPELSQARCLVSKHGWLLLFSSEPISSLFFFNPFSRARIDLPWTSEFSRLTDILDKHPPVFTLSAPPTSLDCVLFAIAFVNVDSFRISTCRRGETTWTTHDCQC
;
A
#
# COMPACT_ATOMS: atom_id res chain seq x y z
N MET A 1 4.44 29.52 9.30
CA MET A 1 5.47 28.59 9.77
C MET A 1 4.76 27.38 10.35
N SER A 2 4.52 26.32 9.55
CA SER A 2 3.94 25.09 10.09
C SER A 2 5.05 24.30 10.77
N THR A 3 4.89 24.01 12.04
CA THR A 3 5.76 23.08 12.77
C THR A 3 5.63 21.71 12.10
N SER A 4 6.72 21.23 11.49
CA SER A 4 6.84 19.84 11.05
C SER A 4 6.55 18.97 12.26
N THR A 5 5.40 18.31 12.26
CA THR A 5 5.11 17.34 13.31
C THR A 5 6.00 16.14 12.99
N ASP A 6 6.94 15.83 13.86
CA ASP A 6 7.78 14.64 13.69
C ASP A 6 6.87 13.41 13.74
N ILE A 7 6.70 12.74 12.61
CA ILE A 7 5.87 11.55 12.52
C ILE A 7 6.79 10.35 12.62
N ILE A 8 6.78 9.81 13.83
CA ILE A 8 7.68 8.76 14.27
C ILE A 8 7.01 7.41 14.02
N TRP A 9 7.68 6.56 13.25
CA TRP A 9 7.28 5.19 13.00
C TRP A 9 8.22 4.22 13.72
N HIS A 10 7.64 3.15 14.26
CA HIS A 10 8.39 2.07 14.90
C HIS A 10 8.36 0.82 14.03
N PHE A 11 9.53 0.37 13.57
CA PHE A 11 9.70 -0.83 12.76
C PHE A 11 10.39 -1.92 13.56
N GLY A 12 9.73 -3.06 13.74
CA GLY A 12 10.31 -4.23 14.39
C GLY A 12 10.90 -5.20 13.37
N ASP A 13 12.10 -5.69 13.64
CA ASP A 13 12.71 -6.82 12.95
C ASP A 13 12.76 -8.01 13.91
N SER A 14 11.89 -8.99 13.68
CA SER A 14 11.80 -10.20 14.51
C SER A 14 13.00 -11.12 14.35
N SER A 15 13.71 -11.08 13.21
CA SER A 15 14.88 -11.91 12.95
C SER A 15 16.07 -11.49 13.81
N THR A 16 16.21 -10.17 14.04
CA THR A 16 17.27 -9.60 14.87
C THR A 16 16.81 -9.20 16.27
N ARG A 17 15.49 -9.26 16.54
CA ARG A 17 14.83 -8.75 17.77
C ARG A 17 15.14 -7.28 18.04
N ARG A 18 15.29 -6.48 16.98
CA ARG A 18 15.57 -5.05 17.07
C ARG A 18 14.36 -4.24 16.67
N SER A 19 14.24 -3.04 17.23
CA SER A 19 13.26 -2.04 16.83
C SER A 19 13.97 -0.78 16.37
N TYR A 20 13.46 -0.18 15.31
CA TYR A 20 13.97 1.05 14.72
C TYR A 20 12.90 2.13 14.84
N THR A 21 13.31 3.30 15.33
CA THR A 21 12.47 4.49 15.38
C THR A 21 12.92 5.41 14.26
N ILE A 22 12.03 5.65 13.29
CA ILE A 22 12.35 6.41 12.10
C ILE A 22 11.34 7.55 11.96
N ASN A 23 11.84 8.78 11.86
CA ASN A 23 11.02 9.94 11.52
C ASN A 23 10.77 9.95 10.01
N VAL A 24 9.52 9.76 9.58
CA VAL A 24 9.15 9.71 8.16
C VAL A 24 8.04 10.73 7.90
N PRO A 25 8.36 12.04 7.91
CA PRO A 25 7.36 13.10 7.73
C PRO A 25 6.64 13.02 6.37
N GLU A 26 7.26 12.40 5.38
CA GLU A 26 6.68 12.15 4.04
C GLU A 26 5.42 11.29 4.11
N LEU A 27 5.24 10.53 5.19
CA LEU A 27 4.09 9.65 5.39
C LEU A 27 3.04 10.25 6.31
N SER A 28 3.13 11.56 6.59
CA SER A 28 2.26 12.27 7.53
C SER A 28 0.77 12.12 7.27
N GLN A 29 0.42 11.94 6.00
CA GLN A 29 -0.95 11.83 5.50
C GLN A 29 -1.17 10.51 4.75
N ALA A 30 -0.28 9.53 4.95
CA ALA A 30 -0.34 8.24 4.28
C ALA A 30 -0.85 7.15 5.23
N ARG A 31 -1.83 6.37 4.76
CA ARG A 31 -2.31 5.15 5.42
C ARG A 31 -1.48 3.96 4.96
N CYS A 32 -0.95 3.21 5.91
CA CYS A 32 -0.27 1.95 5.63
C CYS A 32 -1.29 0.85 5.36
N LEU A 33 -1.18 0.22 4.19
CA LEU A 33 -2.05 -0.86 3.73
C LEU A 33 -1.38 -2.24 3.88
N VAL A 34 -0.05 -2.30 3.68
CA VAL A 34 0.75 -3.54 3.81
C VAL A 34 2.13 -3.18 4.32
N SER A 35 2.66 -4.01 5.21
CA SER A 35 4.10 -4.06 5.51
C SER A 35 4.61 -5.47 5.19
N LYS A 36 5.41 -5.60 4.12
CA LYS A 36 5.93 -6.90 3.66
C LYS A 36 7.26 -6.73 2.93
N HIS A 37 8.16 -7.70 3.07
CA HIS A 37 9.48 -7.69 2.43
C HIS A 37 10.35 -6.46 2.73
N GLY A 38 10.13 -5.79 3.87
CA GLY A 38 10.83 -4.55 4.22
C GLY A 38 10.30 -3.30 3.51
N TRP A 39 9.14 -3.39 2.86
CA TRP A 39 8.47 -2.30 2.17
C TRP A 39 7.07 -2.05 2.74
N LEU A 40 6.63 -0.81 2.63
CA LEU A 40 5.29 -0.36 2.97
C LEU A 40 4.51 -0.11 1.68
N LEU A 41 3.29 -0.64 1.57
CA LEU A 41 2.31 -0.15 0.61
C LEU A 41 1.51 0.95 1.29
N LEU A 42 1.52 2.14 0.70
CA LEU A 42 0.94 3.33 1.29
C LEU A 42 -0.07 3.96 0.35
N PHE A 43 -1.17 4.42 0.94
CA PHE A 43 -2.17 5.25 0.28
C PHE A 43 -2.11 6.66 0.87
N SER A 44 -1.89 7.68 0.04
CA SER A 44 -2.03 9.08 0.42
C SER A 44 -3.24 9.67 -0.26
N SER A 45 -4.07 10.43 0.46
CA SER A 45 -5.21 11.16 -0.12
C SER A 45 -4.88 12.61 -0.49
N GLU A 46 -3.75 13.13 -0.02
CA GLU A 46 -3.34 14.53 -0.18
C GLU A 46 -1.91 14.61 -0.74
N PRO A 47 -1.59 15.61 -1.61
CA PRO A 47 -2.51 16.55 -2.26
C PRO A 47 -3.31 15.92 -3.42
N ILE A 48 -2.86 14.77 -3.92
CA ILE A 48 -3.54 13.97 -4.94
C ILE A 48 -3.50 12.52 -4.47
N SER A 49 -4.65 11.83 -4.57
CA SER A 49 -4.74 10.42 -4.22
C SER A 49 -3.72 9.59 -4.98
N SER A 50 -2.87 8.87 -4.24
CA SER A 50 -1.80 8.06 -4.81
C SER A 50 -1.58 6.78 -4.00
N LEU A 51 -1.13 5.75 -4.71
CA LEU A 51 -0.74 4.46 -4.16
C LEU A 51 0.72 4.22 -4.53
N PHE A 52 1.55 3.88 -3.55
CA PHE A 52 2.98 3.71 -3.78
C PHE A 52 3.61 2.78 -2.76
N PHE A 53 4.71 2.13 -3.16
CA PHE A 53 5.60 1.48 -2.23
C PHE A 53 6.62 2.45 -1.66
N PHE A 54 6.96 2.28 -0.39
CA PHE A 54 7.99 3.04 0.28
C PHE A 54 8.86 2.15 1.16
N ASN A 55 10.18 2.30 1.06
CA ASN A 55 11.13 1.64 1.95
C ASN A 55 11.58 2.65 3.02
N PRO A 56 11.26 2.43 4.32
CA PRO A 56 11.52 3.42 5.36
C PRO A 56 13.01 3.63 5.68
N PHE A 57 13.87 2.67 5.31
CA PHE A 57 15.31 2.72 5.58
C PHE A 57 16.09 3.40 4.45
N SER A 58 15.81 3.03 3.20
CA SER A 58 16.46 3.60 2.02
C SER A 58 15.76 4.83 1.46
N ARG A 59 14.55 5.15 1.94
CA ARG A 59 13.65 6.18 1.40
C ARG A 59 13.26 5.97 -0.06
N ALA A 60 13.51 4.78 -0.62
CA ALA A 60 13.12 4.44 -1.97
C ALA A 60 11.59 4.43 -2.10
N ARG A 61 11.09 5.02 -3.20
CA ARG A 61 9.67 5.10 -3.54
C ARG A 61 9.44 4.45 -4.90
N ILE A 62 8.35 3.70 -5.02
CA ILE A 62 7.87 3.13 -6.29
C ILE A 62 6.40 3.48 -6.42
N ASP A 63 6.08 4.38 -7.35
CA ASP A 63 4.69 4.76 -7.63
C ASP A 63 3.96 3.66 -8.40
N LEU A 64 2.68 3.48 -8.06
CA LEU A 64 1.80 2.52 -8.72
C LEU A 64 0.78 3.25 -9.59
N PRO A 65 0.27 2.59 -10.65
CA PRO A 65 -0.79 3.17 -11.46
C PRO A 65 -2.02 3.43 -10.59
N TRP A 66 -2.40 4.71 -10.52
CA TRP A 66 -3.64 5.13 -9.90
C TRP A 66 -4.80 4.95 -10.88
N THR A 67 -5.87 4.28 -10.47
CA THR A 67 -7.05 4.07 -11.32
C THR A 67 -8.31 4.63 -10.66
N SER A 68 -9.32 4.92 -11.47
CA SER A 68 -10.64 5.36 -10.99
C SER A 68 -11.32 4.32 -10.09
N GLU A 69 -11.01 3.04 -10.22
CA GLU A 69 -11.52 1.99 -9.31
C GLU A 69 -11.06 2.26 -7.87
N PHE A 70 -9.86 2.81 -7.71
CA PHE A 70 -9.29 3.20 -6.42
C PHE A 70 -9.64 4.63 -6.00
N SER A 71 -10.33 5.42 -6.83
CA SER A 71 -10.80 6.77 -6.46
C SER A 71 -11.73 6.76 -5.25
N ARG A 72 -12.43 5.64 -5.02
CA ARG A 72 -13.28 5.41 -3.85
C ARG A 72 -12.54 4.70 -2.72
N LEU A 73 -11.22 4.50 -2.79
CA LEU A 73 -10.46 3.84 -1.72
C LEU A 73 -10.71 4.51 -0.37
N THR A 74 -10.82 5.83 -0.32
CA THR A 74 -11.17 6.55 0.91
C THR A 74 -12.48 6.03 1.51
N ASP A 75 -13.56 5.94 0.72
CA ASP A 75 -14.87 5.42 1.17
C ASP A 75 -14.81 3.92 1.51
N ILE A 76 -14.06 3.15 0.71
CA ILE A 76 -13.98 1.69 0.83
C ILE A 76 -13.14 1.30 2.05
N LEU A 77 -12.01 1.98 2.29
CA LEU A 77 -11.09 1.68 3.39
C LEU A 77 -11.72 1.86 4.77
N ASP A 78 -12.83 2.59 4.86
CA ASP A 78 -13.53 2.85 6.12
C ASP A 78 -14.73 1.92 6.36
N LYS A 79 -15.30 1.31 5.31
CA LYS A 79 -16.42 0.35 5.44
C LYS A 79 -15.97 -1.10 5.33
N HIS A 80 -15.29 -1.43 4.23
CA HIS A 80 -14.85 -2.78 3.89
C HIS A 80 -13.48 -2.69 3.19
N PRO A 81 -12.39 -2.45 3.95
CA PRO A 81 -11.09 -2.21 3.36
C PRO A 81 -10.63 -3.42 2.56
N PRO A 82 -10.18 -3.24 1.30
CA PRO A 82 -9.56 -4.31 0.56
C PRO A 82 -8.31 -4.80 1.30
N VAL A 83 -8.09 -6.10 1.21
CA VAL A 83 -6.86 -6.73 1.69
C VAL A 83 -5.83 -6.65 0.58
N PHE A 84 -4.64 -6.19 0.92
CA PHE A 84 -3.53 -6.09 -0.03
C PHE A 84 -2.41 -7.07 0.34
N THR A 85 -1.71 -7.60 -0.66
CA THR A 85 -0.48 -8.39 -0.44
C THR A 85 0.41 -8.43 -1.67
N LEU A 86 1.64 -8.91 -1.52
CA LEU A 86 2.66 -9.01 -2.57
C LEU A 86 3.10 -10.46 -2.76
N SER A 87 3.35 -10.89 -3.99
CA SER A 87 3.99 -12.19 -4.26
C SER A 87 5.49 -12.19 -3.95
N ALA A 88 6.16 -11.05 -4.11
CA ALA A 88 7.60 -10.87 -3.98
C ALA A 88 7.94 -9.44 -3.52
N PRO A 89 9.21 -9.10 -3.22
CA PRO A 89 9.58 -7.70 -2.98
C PRO A 89 9.20 -6.81 -4.18
N PRO A 90 8.77 -5.56 -3.99
CA PRO A 90 8.35 -4.67 -5.09
C PRO A 90 9.47 -4.30 -6.06
N THR A 91 10.72 -4.61 -5.71
CA THR A 91 11.90 -4.49 -6.57
C THR A 91 12.18 -5.74 -7.41
N SER A 92 11.41 -6.81 -7.26
CA SER A 92 11.47 -8.00 -8.11
C SER A 92 10.66 -7.77 -9.39
N LEU A 93 11.15 -8.24 -10.54
CA LEU A 93 10.41 -8.18 -11.81
C LEU A 93 9.14 -9.05 -11.78
N ASP A 94 9.14 -10.12 -10.98
CA ASP A 94 8.01 -11.03 -10.83
C ASP A 94 7.04 -10.61 -9.71
N CYS A 95 7.20 -9.40 -9.16
CA CYS A 95 6.31 -8.90 -8.13
C CYS A 95 4.91 -8.64 -8.71
N VAL A 96 3.91 -9.20 -8.04
CA VAL A 96 2.49 -8.96 -8.28
C VAL A 96 1.90 -8.41 -7.00
N LEU A 97 1.27 -7.24 -7.11
CA LEU A 97 0.43 -6.66 -6.08
C LEU A 97 -0.99 -7.17 -6.26
N PHE A 98 -1.58 -7.67 -5.17
CA PHE A 98 -2.96 -8.11 -5.11
C PHE A 98 -3.76 -7.15 -4.23
N ALA A 99 -4.96 -6.82 -4.67
CA ALA A 99 -5.98 -6.12 -3.90
C ALA A 99 -7.27 -6.97 -3.96
N ILE A 100 -7.76 -7.39 -2.80
CA ILE A 100 -8.93 -8.27 -2.68
C ILE A 100 -10.02 -7.51 -1.95
N ALA A 101 -11.13 -7.24 -2.63
CA ALA A 101 -12.26 -6.48 -2.09
C ALA A 101 -13.52 -7.34 -2.04
N PHE A 102 -14.19 -7.40 -0.90
CA PHE A 102 -15.51 -8.05 -0.80
C PHE A 102 -16.57 -7.13 -1.40
N VAL A 103 -17.37 -7.66 -2.34
CA VAL A 103 -18.45 -6.91 -3.01
C VAL A 103 -19.77 -7.17 -2.30
N ASN A 104 -20.03 -8.43 -1.94
CA ASN A 104 -21.15 -8.87 -1.10
C ASN A 104 -20.78 -10.19 -0.39
N VAL A 105 -21.76 -10.87 0.21
CA VAL A 105 -21.55 -12.09 1.00
C VAL A 105 -20.90 -13.22 0.18
N ASP A 106 -21.28 -13.34 -1.10
CA ASP A 106 -20.90 -14.47 -1.96
C ASP A 106 -20.03 -14.06 -3.14
N SER A 107 -19.52 -12.81 -3.15
CA SER A 107 -18.63 -12.36 -4.21
C SER A 107 -17.57 -11.39 -3.75
N PHE A 108 -16.41 -11.52 -4.38
CA PHE A 108 -15.27 -10.69 -4.13
C PHE A 108 -14.55 -10.39 -5.45
N ARG A 109 -13.78 -9.32 -5.45
CA ARG A 109 -13.02 -8.85 -6.59
C ARG A 109 -11.54 -8.97 -6.28
N ILE A 110 -10.78 -9.54 -7.21
CA ILE A 110 -9.32 -9.58 -7.15
C ILE A 110 -8.80 -8.63 -8.23
N SER A 111 -8.09 -7.59 -7.81
CA SER A 111 -7.31 -6.73 -8.71
C SER A 111 -5.83 -7.04 -8.55
N THR A 112 -5.12 -7.12 -9.68
CA THR A 112 -3.70 -7.41 -9.74
C THR A 112 -2.96 -6.36 -10.55
N CYS A 113 -1.73 -6.06 -10.15
CA CYS A 113 -0.81 -5.19 -10.88
C CYS A 113 0.59 -5.78 -10.79
N ARG A 114 1.20 -6.12 -11.93
CA ARG A 114 2.62 -6.50 -11.95
C ARG A 114 3.49 -5.27 -11.89
N ARG A 115 4.73 -5.46 -11.45
CA ARG A 115 5.73 -4.40 -11.51
C ARG A 115 5.92 -3.91 -12.95
N GLY A 116 5.81 -2.59 -13.13
CA GLY A 116 6.00 -1.92 -14.42
C GLY A 116 4.75 -1.88 -15.29
N GLU A 117 3.66 -2.55 -14.91
CA GLU A 117 2.36 -2.36 -15.56
C GLU A 117 1.78 -0.98 -15.20
N THR A 118 1.08 -0.37 -16.15
CA THR A 118 0.43 0.94 -16.00
C THR A 118 -1.07 0.83 -15.72
N THR A 119 -1.60 -0.40 -15.71
CA THR A 119 -3.01 -0.69 -15.50
C THR A 119 -3.18 -1.90 -14.61
N TRP A 120 -4.34 -2.00 -13.97
CA TRP A 120 -4.70 -3.13 -13.13
C TRP A 120 -5.57 -4.13 -13.91
N THR A 121 -5.35 -5.42 -13.66
CA THR A 121 -6.24 -6.48 -14.14
C THR A 121 -7.19 -6.89 -13.02
N THR A 122 -8.48 -6.84 -13.27
CA THR A 122 -9.52 -7.09 -12.27
C THR A 122 -10.40 -8.28 -12.66
N HIS A 123 -10.65 -9.16 -11.70
CA HIS A 123 -11.53 -10.31 -11.85
C HIS A 123 -12.57 -10.31 -10.74
N ASP A 124 -13.85 -10.44 -11.11
CA ASP A 124 -14.92 -10.72 -10.16
C ASP A 124 -15.04 -12.25 -9.96
N CYS A 125 -15.16 -12.67 -8.70
CA CYS A 125 -15.21 -14.06 -8.28
C CYS A 125 -16.48 -14.31 -7.47
N GLN A 126 -17.07 -15.49 -7.65
CA GLN A 126 -18.21 -15.99 -6.87
C GLN A 126 -17.75 -17.13 -5.98
N CYS A 127 -18.26 -17.18 -4.75
CA CYS A 127 -18.03 -18.25 -3.78
C CYS A 127 -18.96 -19.44 -4.00
#